data_AF-A0A356GRG9-F1
#
_entry.id   AF-A0A356GRG9-F1
#
_cell.length_a   1.000
_cell.length_b   1.000
_cell.length_c   1.000
_cell.angle_alpha   90.00
_cell.angle_beta   90.00
_cell.angle_gamma   90.00
#
_symmetry.space_group_name_H-M   'P 1'
#
loop_
_entity.id
_entity.type
_entity.pdbx_description
1 polymer ?
#
loop_
_entity_poly.entity_id
_entity_poly.type
_entity_poly.pdbx_seq_one_letter_code
_entity_poly.pdbx_strand_id
1 'polypeptide(L)'
;MAEISTGGVLSCQGGVASDQTVTITATYSAGGITETATMDVTITRVSSIPFTTQELSGKVFFEENFYAGGGDGSHLYILNADFSLEKFGYESPNHVTGTWSNDPYGMDLNISGQGGVTVQRIAESATEMEVLLYDGSGSPSVVTWEKTVPVDPAKLPGTYAGQIDDTWIFNVDGTGSTTGAGGWTFTWTVDSGILKVLFSSGYEGRMYARANSQSSSTSYTMLKWVFIEYTPSGGFYGFPGSMDLTRQ
;
A
#
# COMPACT_ATOMS: atom_id res chain seq x y z
N MET A 1 -1.33 31.15 2.40
CA MET A 1 -0.41 31.55 1.31
C MET A 1 0.88 30.80 1.55
N ALA A 2 1.53 30.33 0.49
CA ALA A 2 2.81 29.65 0.65
C ALA A 2 3.95 30.66 0.79
N GLU A 3 4.87 30.37 1.69
CA GLU A 3 6.04 31.20 1.97
C GLU A 3 7.29 30.32 1.98
N ILE A 4 8.39 30.82 1.45
CA ILE A 4 9.71 30.18 1.55
C ILE A 4 10.55 31.06 2.45
N SER A 5 10.97 30.53 3.58
CA SER A 5 11.81 31.27 4.53
C SER A 5 13.19 31.56 3.93
N THR A 6 13.95 32.46 4.56
CA THR A 6 15.34 32.76 4.20
C THR A 6 16.26 31.52 4.26
N GLY A 7 15.87 30.48 5.01
CA GLY A 7 16.56 29.19 5.07
C GLY A 7 16.10 28.17 4.01
N GLY A 8 15.23 28.56 3.07
CA GLY A 8 14.71 27.68 2.02
C GLY A 8 13.58 26.75 2.47
N VAL A 9 13.05 26.92 3.68
CA VAL A 9 11.96 26.08 4.19
C VAL A 9 10.63 26.60 3.68
N LEU A 10 9.90 25.74 2.97
CA LEU A 10 8.53 25.99 2.53
C LEU A 10 7.54 25.87 3.70
N SER A 11 6.65 26.85 3.82
CA SER A 11 5.55 26.92 4.77
C SER A 11 4.25 27.16 4.01
N CYS A 12 3.26 26.28 4.20
CA CYS A 12 1.93 26.39 3.60
C CYS A 12 0.87 26.32 4.69
N GLN A 13 0.71 27.39 5.49
CA GLN A 13 -0.34 27.41 6.52
C GLN A 13 -1.73 27.19 5.90
N GLY A 14 -2.37 26.07 6.27
CA GLY A 14 -3.69 25.68 5.77
C GLY A 14 -3.72 25.19 4.32
N GLY A 15 -2.56 24.88 3.72
CA GLY A 15 -2.44 24.47 2.32
C GLY A 15 -2.48 25.65 1.33
N VAL A 16 -2.38 25.32 0.04
CA VAL A 16 -2.50 26.29 -1.08
C VAL A 16 -3.79 26.06 -1.87
N ALA A 17 -4.53 27.13 -2.14
CA ALA A 17 -5.82 27.08 -2.84
C ALA A 17 -5.68 26.86 -4.36
N SER A 18 -4.51 27.20 -4.92
CA SER A 18 -4.13 27.07 -6.33
C SER A 18 -2.60 27.05 -6.41
N ASP A 19 -2.06 26.84 -7.60
CA ASP A 19 -0.63 27.11 -7.84
C ASP A 19 -0.29 28.55 -7.43
N GLN A 20 0.87 28.72 -6.81
CA GLN A 20 1.38 30.02 -6.36
C GLN A 20 2.82 30.20 -6.82
N THR A 21 3.15 31.39 -7.30
CA THR A 21 4.55 31.74 -7.60
C THR A 21 5.13 32.53 -6.44
N VAL A 22 6.28 32.08 -5.93
CA VAL A 22 7.07 32.76 -4.91
C VAL A 22 8.41 33.15 -5.52
N THR A 23 8.74 34.44 -5.48
CA THR A 23 10.05 34.93 -5.94
C THR A 23 11.06 34.85 -4.80
N ILE A 24 12.13 34.09 -5.01
CA ILE A 24 13.28 34.02 -4.11
C ILE A 24 14.31 35.04 -4.59
N THR A 25 14.76 35.90 -3.67
CA THR A 25 15.82 36.87 -3.92
C THR A 25 17.08 36.49 -3.15
N ALA A 26 18.18 36.30 -3.86
CA ALA A 26 19.50 36.07 -3.27
C ALA A 26 20.36 37.32 -3.46
N THR A 27 21.01 37.77 -2.39
CA THR A 27 21.94 38.91 -2.42
C THR A 27 23.32 38.44 -1.98
N TYR A 28 24.35 38.73 -2.78
CA TYR A 28 25.74 38.44 -2.48
C TYR A 28 26.51 39.75 -2.36
N SER A 29 27.26 39.91 -1.26
CA SER A 29 28.12 41.08 -1.03
C SER A 29 29.55 40.65 -0.72
N ALA A 30 30.51 41.13 -1.51
CA ALA A 30 31.93 40.89 -1.28
C ALA A 30 32.78 42.06 -1.80
N GLY A 31 33.80 42.47 -1.03
CA GLY A 31 34.72 43.53 -1.44
C GLY A 31 34.06 44.90 -1.68
N GLY A 32 32.90 45.18 -1.07
CA GLY A 32 32.13 46.41 -1.28
C GLY A 32 31.21 46.39 -2.50
N ILE A 33 31.20 45.30 -3.28
CA ILE A 33 30.25 45.07 -4.37
C ILE A 33 29.07 44.28 -3.81
N THR A 34 27.86 44.61 -4.24
CA THR A 34 26.63 43.86 -3.92
C THR A 34 25.92 43.51 -5.22
N GLU A 35 25.58 42.24 -5.39
CA GLU A 35 24.79 41.72 -6.50
C GLU A 35 23.53 41.04 -5.99
N THR A 36 22.46 41.10 -6.77
CA THR A 36 21.18 40.49 -6.44
C THR A 36 20.70 39.65 -7.63
N ALA A 37 20.24 38.44 -7.35
CA ALA A 37 19.61 37.55 -8.32
C ALA A 37 18.23 37.13 -7.80
N THR A 38 17.28 36.94 -8.71
CA THR A 38 15.92 36.49 -8.38
C THR A 38 15.57 35.22 -9.15
N MET A 39 14.83 34.31 -8.52
CA MET A 39 14.29 33.11 -9.13
C MET A 39 12.83 32.95 -8.74
N ASP A 40 11.96 32.76 -9.73
CA ASP A 40 10.56 32.43 -9.48
C ASP A 40 10.41 30.92 -9.26
N VAL A 41 9.83 30.55 -8.12
CA VAL A 41 9.50 29.18 -7.76
C VAL A 41 8.00 29.00 -7.85
N THR A 42 7.56 28.02 -8.64
CA THR A 42 6.14 27.67 -8.72
C THR A 42 5.82 26.58 -7.71
N ILE A 43 4.96 26.89 -6.76
CA ILE A 43 4.41 25.99 -5.75
C ILE A 43 3.12 25.44 -6.33
N THR A 44 3.14 24.17 -6.70
CA THR A 44 2.01 23.52 -7.36
C THR A 44 1.02 23.00 -6.32
N ARG A 45 -0.27 23.31 -6.47
CA ARG A 45 -1.33 22.64 -5.72
C ARG A 45 -1.59 21.30 -6.38
N VAL A 46 -1.25 20.22 -5.68
CA VAL A 46 -1.75 18.90 -6.04
C VAL A 46 -3.22 18.82 -5.62
N SER A 47 -4.11 18.62 -6.59
CA SER A 47 -5.52 18.34 -6.29
C SER A 47 -5.61 16.96 -5.66
N SER A 48 -6.16 16.88 -4.45
CA SER A 48 -6.44 15.61 -3.79
C SER A 48 -7.95 15.36 -3.70
N ILE A 49 -8.31 14.08 -3.68
CA ILE A 49 -9.66 13.59 -3.43
C ILE A 49 -9.71 13.19 -1.94
N PRO A 50 -10.44 13.90 -1.07
CA PRO A 50 -10.46 13.63 0.37
C PRO A 50 -10.88 12.19 0.66
N PHE A 51 -10.24 11.53 1.62
CA PHE A 51 -10.72 10.25 2.14
C PHE A 51 -11.82 10.48 3.17
N THR A 52 -12.88 9.69 3.09
CA THR A 52 -13.82 9.54 4.20
C THR A 52 -13.32 8.45 5.14
N THR A 53 -13.59 8.60 6.44
CA THR A 53 -13.23 7.56 7.42
C THR A 53 -13.94 6.23 7.11
N GLN A 54 -15.15 6.28 6.53
CA GLN A 54 -15.89 5.08 6.10
C GLN A 54 -15.19 4.32 4.97
N GLU A 55 -14.49 5.01 4.08
CA GLU A 55 -13.72 4.37 3.00
C GLU A 55 -12.44 3.68 3.49
N LEU A 56 -11.90 4.07 4.65
CA LEU A 56 -10.62 3.58 5.17
C LEU A 56 -10.81 2.57 6.31
N SER A 57 -11.79 2.78 7.17
CA SER A 57 -11.99 2.02 8.39
C SER A 57 -12.34 0.55 8.10
N GLY A 58 -11.51 -0.36 8.61
CA GLY A 58 -11.64 -1.80 8.40
C GLY A 58 -11.34 -2.23 6.97
N LYS A 59 -10.50 -1.49 6.24
CA LYS A 59 -10.14 -1.80 4.85
C LYS A 59 -8.72 -2.27 4.72
N VAL A 60 -8.50 -3.02 3.65
CA VAL A 60 -7.17 -3.49 3.25
C VAL A 60 -6.86 -2.95 1.86
N PHE A 61 -5.63 -2.47 1.70
CA PHE A 61 -5.09 -1.97 0.45
C PHE A 61 -3.80 -2.70 0.12
N PHE A 62 -3.60 -3.00 -1.15
CA PHE A 62 -2.35 -3.54 -1.65
C PHE A 62 -1.64 -2.49 -2.49
N GLU A 63 -0.38 -2.26 -2.20
CA GLU A 63 0.50 -1.38 -2.98
C GLU A 63 1.47 -2.25 -3.76
N GLU A 64 1.59 -1.94 -5.05
CA GLU A 64 2.67 -2.40 -5.90
C GLU A 64 3.47 -1.17 -6.35
N ASN A 65 4.76 -1.20 -6.08
CA ASN A 65 5.66 -0.11 -6.38
C ASN A 65 6.81 -0.61 -7.28
N PHE A 66 7.10 0.15 -8.34
CA PHE A 66 8.23 -0.08 -9.22
C PHE A 66 9.16 1.12 -9.11
N TYR A 67 10.28 0.93 -8.43
CA TYR A 67 11.26 1.97 -8.18
C TYR A 67 12.03 2.32 -9.47
N ALA A 68 12.29 3.62 -9.65
CA ALA A 68 13.20 4.09 -10.70
C ALA A 68 14.59 3.47 -10.51
N GLY A 69 14.99 2.57 -11.40
CA GLY A 69 16.19 1.74 -11.24
C GLY A 69 15.92 0.23 -11.29
N GLY A 70 14.66 -0.18 -11.39
CA GLY A 70 14.26 -1.58 -11.65
C GLY A 70 14.07 -2.43 -10.39
N GLY A 71 13.99 -1.82 -9.22
CA GLY A 71 13.54 -2.50 -8.00
C GLY A 71 12.02 -2.52 -7.92
N ASP A 72 11.47 -3.48 -7.19
CA ASP A 72 10.05 -3.63 -6.94
C ASP A 72 9.79 -3.78 -5.44
N GLY A 73 8.71 -3.16 -4.98
CA GLY A 73 8.24 -3.22 -3.61
C GLY A 73 6.76 -3.58 -3.63
N SER A 74 6.33 -4.41 -2.68
CA SER A 74 4.91 -4.66 -2.50
C SER A 74 4.56 -4.59 -1.02
N HIS A 75 3.41 -4.00 -0.73
CA HIS A 75 2.97 -3.78 0.64
C HIS A 75 1.48 -4.07 0.79
N LEU A 76 1.10 -4.73 1.88
CA LEU A 76 -0.29 -4.91 2.28
C LEU A 76 -0.54 -4.03 3.50
N TYR A 77 -1.47 -3.09 3.38
CA TYR A 77 -1.88 -2.19 4.46
C TYR A 77 -3.26 -2.59 4.97
N ILE A 78 -3.35 -2.91 6.26
CA ILE A 78 -4.61 -3.20 6.96
C ILE A 78 -4.91 -2.00 7.87
N LEU A 79 -5.94 -1.24 7.52
CA LEU A 79 -6.43 -0.11 8.29
C LEU A 79 -7.58 -0.58 9.17
N ASN A 80 -7.28 -0.95 10.42
CA ASN A 80 -8.28 -1.48 11.33
C ASN A 80 -9.27 -0.37 11.76
N ALA A 81 -10.49 -0.78 12.13
CA ALA A 81 -11.53 0.17 12.48
C ALA A 81 -11.25 0.96 13.78
N ASP A 82 -10.33 0.48 14.60
CA ASP A 82 -9.86 1.12 15.83
C ASP A 82 -8.67 2.08 15.61
N PHE A 83 -8.41 2.47 14.36
CA PHE A 83 -7.29 3.34 13.95
C PHE A 83 -5.90 2.70 14.09
N SER A 84 -5.80 1.39 14.39
CA SER A 84 -4.54 0.67 14.29
C SER A 84 -4.23 0.30 12.83
N LEU A 85 -2.94 0.22 12.52
CA LEU A 85 -2.41 -0.14 11.21
C LEU A 85 -1.54 -1.40 11.35
N GLU A 86 -1.71 -2.34 10.42
CA GLU A 86 -0.70 -3.37 10.13
C GLU A 86 -0.21 -3.18 8.70
N LYS A 87 1.12 -3.19 8.51
CA LYS A 87 1.76 -3.19 7.20
C LYS A 87 2.62 -4.43 7.07
N PHE A 88 2.37 -5.20 6.02
CA PHE A 88 3.22 -6.31 5.61
C PHE A 88 3.97 -5.91 4.35
N GLY A 89 5.23 -6.35 4.23
CA GLY A 89 6.06 -6.04 3.08
C GLY A 89 7.20 -7.04 2.90
N TYR A 90 7.89 -6.91 1.77
CA TYR A 90 9.10 -7.69 1.50
C TYR A 90 10.30 -7.20 2.34
N GLU A 91 10.40 -5.90 2.53
CA GLU A 91 11.55 -5.27 3.17
C GLU A 91 11.53 -5.52 4.67
N SER A 92 12.70 -5.80 5.27
CA SER A 92 12.81 -5.98 6.72
C SER A 92 12.69 -4.64 7.47
N PRO A 93 11.88 -4.53 8.54
CA PRO A 93 10.97 -5.55 9.05
C PRO A 93 9.76 -5.80 8.14
N ASN A 94 9.53 -7.07 7.82
CA ASN A 94 8.48 -7.58 6.94
C ASN A 94 7.05 -7.39 7.47
N HIS A 95 6.91 -7.15 8.77
CA HIS A 95 5.66 -6.81 9.43
C HIS A 95 5.92 -5.70 10.44
N VAL A 96 5.19 -4.60 10.28
CA VAL A 96 5.19 -3.47 11.20
C VAL A 96 3.78 -3.08 11.55
N THR A 97 3.61 -2.59 12.76
CA THR A 97 2.35 -2.04 13.24
C THR A 97 2.43 -0.52 13.32
N GLY A 98 1.29 0.12 13.46
CA GLY A 98 1.22 1.57 13.52
C GLY A 98 -0.17 2.07 13.86
N THR A 99 -0.41 3.32 13.53
CA THR A 99 -1.73 3.94 13.57
C THR A 99 -2.01 4.62 12.25
N TRP A 100 -3.29 4.81 11.93
CA TRP A 100 -3.70 5.65 10.82
C TRP A 100 -4.72 6.69 11.29
N SER A 101 -4.75 7.82 10.60
CA SER A 101 -5.77 8.85 10.78
C SER A 101 -6.04 9.52 9.44
N ASN A 102 -7.18 10.19 9.29
CA ASN A 102 -7.48 10.92 8.08
C ASN A 102 -8.10 12.27 8.39
N ASP A 103 -7.89 13.21 7.49
CA ASP A 103 -8.48 14.53 7.51
C ASP A 103 -8.99 14.89 6.08
N PRO A 104 -9.56 16.07 5.87
CA PRO A 104 -10.03 16.46 4.54
C PRO A 104 -8.95 16.57 3.46
N TYR A 105 -7.66 16.53 3.82
CA TYR A 105 -6.53 16.72 2.92
C TYR A 105 -5.79 15.43 2.58
N GLY A 106 -5.94 14.39 3.40
CA GLY A 106 -5.34 13.08 3.15
C GLY A 106 -5.48 12.10 4.31
N MET A 107 -4.62 11.11 4.30
CA MET A 107 -4.47 10.12 5.35
C MET A 107 -3.04 10.13 5.86
N ASP A 108 -2.85 10.07 7.16
CA ASP A 108 -1.54 9.94 7.78
C ASP A 108 -1.38 8.51 8.32
N LEU A 109 -0.30 7.85 7.93
CA LEU A 109 0.15 6.57 8.44
C LEU A 109 1.33 6.79 9.36
N ASN A 110 1.21 6.41 10.63
CA ASN A 110 2.33 6.41 11.55
C ASN A 110 2.84 4.97 11.71
N ILE A 111 3.90 4.64 10.97
CA ILE A 111 4.43 3.29 10.87
C ILE A 111 5.60 3.14 11.86
N SER A 112 5.48 2.17 12.78
CA SER A 112 6.50 1.96 13.82
C SER A 112 7.87 1.66 13.20
N GLY A 113 8.86 2.46 13.58
CA GLY A 113 10.23 2.34 13.06
C GLY A 113 10.48 2.98 11.69
N GLN A 114 9.44 3.39 10.96
CA GLN A 114 9.55 4.04 9.63
C GLN A 114 9.11 5.52 9.67
N GLY A 115 8.35 5.93 10.69
CA GLY A 115 7.91 7.31 10.86
C GLY A 115 6.54 7.58 10.23
N GLY A 116 6.24 8.86 10.00
CA GLY A 116 4.97 9.31 9.42
C GLY A 116 5.02 9.34 7.90
N VAL A 117 4.00 8.78 7.25
CA VAL A 117 3.77 8.86 5.81
C VAL A 117 2.42 9.51 5.57
N THR A 118 2.41 10.64 4.87
CA THR A 118 1.17 11.26 4.40
C THR A 118 0.80 10.69 3.03
N VAL A 119 -0.46 10.32 2.89
CA VAL A 119 -1.06 9.70 1.71
C VAL A 119 -2.15 10.61 1.17
N GLN A 120 -2.02 11.03 -0.08
CA GLN A 120 -3.02 11.84 -0.77
C GLN A 120 -3.56 11.11 -1.98
N ARG A 121 -4.86 10.85 -2.03
CA ARG A 121 -5.52 10.28 -3.21
C ARG A 121 -5.56 11.32 -4.32
N ILE A 122 -5.00 10.99 -5.48
CA ILE A 122 -4.94 11.90 -6.64
C ILE A 122 -5.80 11.39 -7.81
N ALA A 123 -6.02 10.09 -7.90
CA ALA A 123 -6.97 9.48 -8.83
C ALA A 123 -7.61 8.23 -8.22
N GLU A 124 -8.76 7.82 -8.76
CA GLU A 124 -9.51 6.67 -8.26
C GLU A 124 -10.31 6.00 -9.37
N SER A 125 -10.38 4.68 -9.29
CA SER A 125 -11.28 3.83 -10.05
C SER A 125 -12.12 2.95 -9.10
N ALA A 126 -12.93 2.06 -9.67
CA ALA A 126 -13.68 1.10 -8.87
C ALA A 126 -12.78 0.10 -8.11
N THR A 127 -11.57 -0.15 -8.61
CA THR A 127 -10.67 -1.21 -8.12
C THR A 127 -9.35 -0.70 -7.57
N GLU A 128 -8.94 0.51 -7.93
CA GLU A 128 -7.61 1.05 -7.64
C GLU A 128 -7.70 2.53 -7.28
N MET A 129 -6.66 3.03 -6.63
CA MET A 129 -6.44 4.44 -6.34
C MET A 129 -4.99 4.77 -6.66
N GLU A 130 -4.76 5.89 -7.34
CA GLU A 130 -3.42 6.47 -7.37
C GLU A 130 -3.28 7.38 -6.16
N VAL A 131 -2.23 7.17 -5.39
CA VAL A 131 -1.92 7.95 -4.20
C VAL A 131 -0.51 8.53 -4.29
N LEU A 132 -0.37 9.74 -3.78
CA LEU A 132 0.89 10.39 -3.53
C LEU A 132 1.32 10.06 -2.10
N LEU A 133 2.49 9.44 -1.94
CA LEU A 133 3.10 9.15 -0.64
C LEU A 133 4.21 10.16 -0.35
N TYR A 134 4.21 10.71 0.86
CA TYR A 134 5.25 11.61 1.33
C TYR A 134 5.70 11.20 2.74
N ASP A 135 6.96 10.83 2.87
CA ASP A 135 7.57 10.37 4.13
C ASP A 135 8.27 11.50 4.92
N GLY A 136 8.09 12.75 4.49
CA GLY A 136 8.77 13.91 5.07
C GLY A 136 10.13 14.23 4.44
N SER A 137 10.62 13.43 3.49
CA SER A 137 11.89 13.62 2.82
C SER A 137 11.80 13.48 1.30
N GLY A 138 12.61 14.25 0.58
CA GLY A 138 12.70 14.12 -0.89
C GLY A 138 11.41 14.51 -1.64
N SER A 139 11.27 13.97 -2.85
CA SER A 139 10.08 14.15 -3.67
C SER A 139 9.04 13.08 -3.32
N PRO A 140 7.75 13.43 -3.19
CA PRO A 140 6.71 12.43 -3.00
C PRO A 140 6.70 11.40 -4.14
N SER A 141 6.36 10.15 -3.82
CA SER A 141 6.21 9.08 -4.80
C SER A 141 4.74 8.88 -5.18
N VAL A 142 4.48 8.56 -6.45
CA VAL A 142 3.15 8.15 -6.89
C VAL A 142 3.12 6.63 -6.91
N VAL A 143 2.16 6.04 -6.23
CA VAL A 143 1.95 4.59 -6.20
C VAL A 143 0.49 4.25 -6.47
N THR A 144 0.26 3.02 -6.91
CA THR A 144 -1.10 2.48 -7.08
C THR A 144 -1.45 1.63 -5.87
N TRP A 145 -2.59 1.95 -5.26
CA TRP A 145 -3.21 1.18 -4.20
C TRP A 145 -4.43 0.44 -4.76
N GLU A 146 -4.34 -0.87 -4.80
CA GLU A 146 -5.44 -1.74 -5.13
C GLU A 146 -6.41 -1.86 -3.94
N LYS A 147 -7.70 -1.71 -4.23
CA LYS A 147 -8.79 -1.93 -3.29
C LYS A 147 -9.07 -3.41 -3.19
N THR A 148 -9.17 -3.89 -1.95
CA THR A 148 -9.57 -5.26 -1.66
C THR A 148 -11.03 -5.34 -1.25
N VAL A 149 -11.56 -6.55 -1.27
CA VAL A 149 -12.84 -6.90 -0.64
C VAL A 149 -12.61 -8.00 0.39
N PRO A 150 -13.37 -8.01 1.49
CA PRO A 150 -13.26 -9.06 2.48
C PRO A 150 -13.45 -10.44 1.83
N VAL A 151 -12.55 -11.35 2.15
CA VAL A 151 -12.71 -12.77 1.84
C VAL A 151 -13.85 -13.33 2.69
N ASP A 152 -14.76 -14.03 2.05
CA ASP A 152 -15.90 -14.73 2.60
C ASP A 152 -15.52 -16.22 2.63
N PRO A 153 -15.30 -16.79 3.83
CA PRO A 153 -14.86 -18.18 3.94
C PRO A 153 -15.87 -19.16 3.34
N ALA A 154 -17.15 -18.81 3.20
CA ALA A 154 -18.15 -19.68 2.58
C ALA A 154 -17.99 -19.79 1.05
N LYS A 155 -17.38 -18.78 0.41
CA LYS A 155 -17.13 -18.75 -1.05
C LYS A 155 -15.78 -19.33 -1.45
N LEU A 156 -14.90 -19.56 -0.48
CA LEU A 156 -13.54 -20.00 -0.72
C LEU A 156 -13.42 -21.44 -1.23
N PRO A 157 -14.13 -22.45 -0.67
CA PRO A 157 -13.87 -23.85 -0.98
C PRO A 157 -13.99 -24.17 -2.47
N GLY A 158 -13.00 -24.89 -3.01
CA GLY A 158 -12.91 -25.34 -4.41
C GLY A 158 -11.49 -25.28 -4.97
N THR A 159 -11.39 -25.43 -6.29
CA THR A 159 -10.13 -25.52 -7.03
C THR A 159 -9.83 -24.22 -7.76
N TYR A 160 -8.59 -23.77 -7.69
CA TYR A 160 -8.09 -22.57 -8.35
C TYR A 160 -6.82 -22.92 -9.12
N ALA A 161 -6.66 -22.39 -10.32
CA ALA A 161 -5.40 -22.42 -11.05
C ALA A 161 -4.58 -21.18 -10.63
N GLY A 162 -3.33 -21.39 -10.24
CA GLY A 162 -2.39 -20.30 -10.06
C GLY A 162 -1.69 -19.94 -11.36
N GLN A 163 -1.04 -18.78 -11.35
CA GLN A 163 -0.42 -18.18 -12.53
C GLN A 163 0.79 -18.97 -13.07
N ILE A 164 1.39 -19.83 -12.25
CA ILE A 164 2.60 -20.60 -12.59
C ILE A 164 2.30 -22.09 -12.86
N ASP A 165 1.14 -22.36 -13.46
CA ASP A 165 0.62 -23.71 -13.76
C ASP A 165 0.47 -24.61 -12.52
N ASP A 166 0.32 -24.01 -11.34
CA ASP A 166 -0.01 -24.71 -10.11
C ASP A 166 -1.52 -24.73 -9.85
N THR A 167 -1.95 -25.64 -8.99
CA THR A 167 -3.35 -25.84 -8.63
C THR A 167 -3.50 -25.75 -7.13
N TRP A 168 -4.44 -24.95 -6.68
CA TRP A 168 -4.78 -24.72 -5.28
C TRP A 168 -6.16 -25.28 -4.99
N ILE A 169 -6.29 -26.03 -3.89
CA ILE A 169 -7.54 -26.61 -3.44
C ILE A 169 -7.79 -26.13 -2.02
N PHE A 170 -8.92 -25.45 -1.82
CA PHE A 170 -9.42 -25.06 -0.51
C PHE A 170 -10.60 -25.97 -0.15
N ASN A 171 -10.51 -26.69 0.96
CA ASN A 171 -11.55 -27.58 1.45
C ASN A 171 -12.43 -26.87 2.48
N VAL A 172 -13.71 -27.27 2.58
CA VAL A 172 -14.70 -26.67 3.49
C VAL A 172 -14.29 -26.77 4.97
N ASP A 173 -13.46 -27.74 5.33
CA ASP A 173 -13.00 -27.99 6.70
C ASP A 173 -11.83 -27.10 7.15
N GLY A 174 -11.45 -26.09 6.36
CA GLY A 174 -10.32 -25.21 6.68
C GLY A 174 -8.96 -25.81 6.31
N THR A 175 -8.92 -26.91 5.56
CA THR A 175 -7.69 -27.47 5.00
C THR A 175 -7.54 -27.17 3.51
N GLY A 176 -6.37 -27.41 2.96
CA GLY A 176 -6.15 -27.31 1.53
C GLY A 176 -4.84 -27.91 1.08
N SER A 177 -4.62 -27.86 -0.22
CA SER A 177 -3.38 -28.31 -0.85
C SER A 177 -3.04 -27.49 -2.08
N THR A 178 -1.77 -27.47 -2.44
CA THR A 178 -1.28 -26.88 -3.69
C THR A 178 -0.35 -27.84 -4.40
N THR A 179 -0.32 -27.83 -5.74
CA THR A 179 0.73 -28.48 -6.54
C THR A 179 1.98 -27.60 -6.68
N GLY A 180 1.88 -26.30 -6.35
CA GLY A 180 2.99 -25.36 -6.32
C GLY A 180 4.01 -25.71 -5.23
N ALA A 181 5.25 -25.19 -5.38
CA ALA A 181 6.33 -25.30 -4.40
C ALA A 181 6.63 -26.75 -3.90
N GLY A 182 6.36 -27.77 -4.72
CA GLY A 182 6.66 -29.17 -4.39
C GLY A 182 5.51 -29.93 -3.73
N GLY A 183 4.27 -29.42 -3.76
CA GLY A 183 3.11 -30.18 -3.34
C GLY A 183 2.85 -30.09 -1.84
N TRP A 184 2.33 -28.97 -1.34
CA TRP A 184 2.14 -28.76 0.09
C TRP A 184 0.68 -28.84 0.52
N THR A 185 0.46 -29.33 1.73
CA THR A 185 -0.81 -29.20 2.44
C THR A 185 -0.77 -28.01 3.37
N PHE A 186 -1.93 -27.39 3.59
CA PHE A 186 -2.07 -26.25 4.48
C PHE A 186 -3.39 -26.25 5.24
N THR A 187 -3.44 -25.46 6.30
CA THR A 187 -4.68 -25.00 6.92
C THR A 187 -4.93 -23.55 6.54
N TRP A 188 -6.18 -23.10 6.59
CA TRP A 188 -6.51 -21.73 6.27
C TRP A 188 -7.60 -21.17 7.17
N THR A 189 -7.53 -19.86 7.42
CA THR A 189 -8.51 -19.06 8.17
C THR A 189 -8.73 -17.73 7.47
N VAL A 190 -9.80 -17.02 7.83
CA VAL A 190 -10.03 -15.65 7.36
C VAL A 190 -10.07 -14.73 8.58
N ASP A 191 -9.10 -13.83 8.67
CA ASP A 191 -8.95 -12.86 9.75
C ASP A 191 -9.07 -11.44 9.16
N SER A 192 -10.00 -10.64 9.67
CA SER A 192 -10.25 -9.27 9.18
C SER A 192 -10.45 -9.15 7.66
N GLY A 193 -11.05 -10.18 7.04
CA GLY A 193 -11.28 -10.23 5.60
C GLY A 193 -10.06 -10.66 4.77
N ILE A 194 -8.96 -11.06 5.41
CA ILE A 194 -7.75 -11.58 4.78
C ILE A 194 -7.65 -13.07 5.02
N LEU A 195 -7.43 -13.81 3.93
CA LEU A 195 -7.21 -15.25 3.98
C LEU A 195 -5.78 -15.52 4.43
N LYS A 196 -5.65 -16.18 5.58
CA LYS A 196 -4.39 -16.67 6.12
C LYS A 196 -4.24 -18.15 5.77
N VAL A 197 -3.10 -18.53 5.23
CA VAL A 197 -2.76 -19.91 4.87
C VAL A 197 -1.53 -20.34 5.65
N LEU A 198 -1.60 -21.44 6.39
CA LEU A 198 -0.49 -21.99 7.16
C LEU A 198 -0.11 -23.37 6.61
N PHE A 199 1.06 -23.44 5.97
CA PHE A 199 1.60 -24.67 5.40
C PHE A 199 2.14 -25.60 6.49
N SER A 200 2.11 -26.90 6.23
CA SER A 200 2.67 -27.92 7.12
C SER A 200 4.18 -27.77 7.37
N SER A 201 4.88 -27.04 6.50
CA SER A 201 6.30 -26.66 6.63
C SER A 201 6.54 -25.50 7.61
N GLY A 202 5.48 -24.88 8.14
CA GLY A 202 5.51 -23.75 9.06
C GLY A 202 5.29 -22.39 8.41
N TYR A 203 5.46 -22.30 7.09
CA TYR A 203 5.27 -21.07 6.33
C TYR A 203 3.83 -20.55 6.45
N GLU A 204 3.68 -19.24 6.60
CA GLU A 204 2.39 -18.55 6.59
C GLU A 204 2.29 -17.67 5.33
N GLY A 205 1.15 -17.69 4.63
CA GLY A 205 0.84 -16.81 3.51
C GLY A 205 -0.43 -16.01 3.76
N ARG A 206 -0.54 -14.82 3.14
CA ARG A 206 -1.73 -13.97 3.22
C ARG A 206 -2.28 -13.68 1.83
N MET A 207 -3.58 -13.84 1.67
CA MET A 207 -4.28 -13.64 0.40
C MET A 207 -5.46 -12.70 0.61
N TYR A 208 -5.78 -11.92 -0.41
CA TYR A 208 -6.96 -11.06 -0.44
C TYR A 208 -7.75 -11.27 -1.73
N ALA A 209 -9.00 -10.83 -1.73
CA ALA A 209 -9.81 -10.76 -2.94
C ALA A 209 -9.75 -9.34 -3.53
N ARG A 210 -9.53 -9.22 -4.84
CA ARG A 210 -9.59 -7.92 -5.54
C ARG A 210 -11.02 -7.40 -5.51
N ALA A 211 -11.21 -6.07 -5.52
CA ALA A 211 -12.56 -5.51 -5.50
C ALA A 211 -13.45 -5.95 -6.69
N ASN A 212 -12.87 -6.25 -7.86
CA ASN A 212 -13.60 -6.77 -9.01
C ASN A 212 -13.80 -8.30 -8.99
N SER A 213 -13.22 -9.02 -8.03
CA SER A 213 -13.26 -10.49 -8.02
C SER A 213 -14.45 -11.07 -7.25
N GLN A 214 -15.22 -10.23 -6.57
CA GLN A 214 -16.53 -10.59 -6.04
C GLN A 214 -17.53 -10.73 -7.20
N SER A 215 -17.65 -11.96 -7.68
CA SER A 215 -18.82 -12.39 -8.43
C SER A 215 -20.05 -12.34 -7.51
N SER A 216 -21.21 -11.99 -8.07
CA SER A 216 -22.51 -12.19 -7.42
C SER A 216 -22.84 -13.68 -7.19
N SER A 217 -22.00 -14.60 -7.67
CA SER A 217 -22.11 -16.04 -7.45
C SER A 217 -21.62 -16.47 -6.06
N THR A 218 -21.78 -17.77 -5.80
CA THR A 218 -21.36 -18.49 -4.60
C THR A 218 -19.84 -18.69 -4.48
N SER A 219 -19.02 -18.13 -5.38
CA SER A 219 -17.57 -18.34 -5.42
C SER A 219 -16.80 -17.09 -5.84
N TYR A 220 -15.54 -16.99 -5.44
CA TYR A 220 -14.61 -15.99 -5.95
C TYR A 220 -14.19 -16.29 -7.38
N THR A 221 -13.97 -15.24 -8.19
CA THR A 221 -13.38 -15.40 -9.53
C THR A 221 -11.86 -15.40 -9.47
N MET A 222 -11.28 -14.57 -8.59
CA MET A 222 -9.84 -14.37 -8.46
C MET A 222 -9.46 -14.03 -7.01
N LEU A 223 -8.41 -14.67 -6.51
CA LEU A 223 -7.73 -14.30 -5.26
C LEU A 223 -6.32 -13.86 -5.62
N LYS A 224 -5.83 -12.81 -4.98
CA LYS A 224 -4.43 -12.41 -5.07
C LYS A 224 -3.71 -12.86 -3.82
N TRP A 225 -2.60 -13.55 -4.00
CA TRP A 225 -1.71 -13.92 -2.92
C TRP A 225 -0.58 -12.90 -2.82
N VAL A 226 -0.45 -12.29 -1.64
CA VAL A 226 0.68 -11.45 -1.29
C VAL A 226 1.43 -12.01 -0.09
N PHE A 227 2.66 -12.42 -0.38
CA PHE A 227 3.73 -12.85 0.51
C PHE A 227 3.50 -14.11 1.36
N ILE A 228 4.65 -14.74 1.62
CA ILE A 228 4.84 -15.95 2.42
C ILE A 228 5.89 -15.63 3.48
N GLU A 229 5.52 -15.54 4.76
CA GLU A 229 6.52 -15.73 5.82
C GLU A 229 5.95 -16.27 7.15
N TYR A 230 6.47 -17.44 7.54
CA TYR A 230 7.18 -17.64 8.82
C TYR A 230 7.90 -18.99 8.75
N THR A 231 9.22 -19.03 8.60
CA THR A 231 9.97 -20.19 9.08
C THR A 231 10.51 -19.87 10.47
N PRO A 232 10.86 -20.88 11.28
CA PRO A 232 11.74 -20.68 12.43
C PRO A 232 13.10 -20.00 12.09
N SER A 233 13.44 -19.80 10.81
CA SER A 233 14.71 -19.27 10.32
C SER A 233 14.64 -17.92 9.59
N GLY A 234 13.47 -17.29 9.45
CA GLY A 234 13.31 -15.93 8.89
C GLY A 234 13.68 -15.78 7.40
N GLY A 235 13.48 -16.84 6.60
CA GLY A 235 13.81 -16.84 5.17
C GLY A 235 12.59 -16.57 4.29
N PHE A 236 12.75 -15.64 3.33
CA PHE A 236 11.68 -15.19 2.44
C PHE A 236 11.69 -15.87 1.08
N TYR A 237 10.51 -16.25 0.57
CA TYR A 237 10.30 -16.60 -0.85
C TYR A 237 9.24 -15.65 -1.41
N GLY A 238 9.69 -14.68 -2.20
CA GLY A 238 8.83 -13.67 -2.81
C GLY A 238 8.35 -14.08 -4.18
N PHE A 239 7.08 -13.80 -4.45
CA PHE A 239 6.58 -13.62 -5.83
C PHE A 239 6.37 -12.12 -6.01
N PRO A 240 7.30 -11.42 -6.69
CA PRO A 240 7.11 -10.02 -7.04
C PRO A 240 5.83 -9.89 -7.88
N GLY A 241 4.96 -8.95 -7.50
CA GLY A 241 3.73 -8.62 -8.21
C GLY A 241 2.48 -9.44 -7.89
N SER A 242 2.45 -10.14 -6.74
CA SER A 242 1.35 -11.02 -6.29
C SER A 242 1.08 -12.20 -7.23
N MET A 243 0.49 -13.28 -6.72
CA MET A 243 0.07 -14.41 -7.56
C MET A 243 -1.45 -14.44 -7.69
N ASP A 244 -1.95 -14.50 -8.92
CA ASP A 244 -3.39 -14.65 -9.17
C ASP A 244 -3.79 -16.13 -9.09
N LEU A 245 -4.78 -16.42 -8.25
CA LEU A 245 -5.48 -17.70 -8.20
C LEU A 245 -6.86 -17.54 -8.84
N THR A 246 -7.06 -18.15 -9.99
CA THR A 246 -8.31 -18.08 -10.75
C THR A 246 -9.14 -19.34 -10.53
N ARG A 247 -10.40 -19.16 -10.14
CA ARG A 247 -11.32 -20.27 -9.88
C ARG A 247 -11.54 -21.13 -11.13
N GLN A 248 -11.47 -22.45 -10.97
CA GLN A 248 -11.79 -23.45 -12.00
C GLN A 248 -13.25 -23.92 -11.91
#